data_AF-A0A960AAL9-F1
#
_entry.id   AF-A0A960AAL9-F1
#
_cell.length_a   1.000
_cell.length_b   1.000
_cell.length_c   1.000
_cell.angle_alpha   90.00
_cell.angle_beta   90.00
_cell.angle_gamma   90.00
#
_symmetry.space_group_name_H-M   'P 1'
#
loop_
_entity.id
_entity.type
_entity.pdbx_description
1 polymer ?
#
loop_
_entity_poly.entity_id
_entity_poly.type
_entity_poly.pdbx_seq_one_letter_code
_entity_poly.pdbx_strand_id
1 'polypeptide(L)'
;MPSAIEVRKVPIHSVADASELAQLIDDGVMQADRVIAIIGKTEGNGGVNDYTRIIADRAFREVLVEKGADPDAVRQVPIVWSGGTDGVISPHATIFATTDAEPTDEPRLTVGFAMSERLAPEDIGRTAMITKVADAVKVAMERAGITDPGDVHYVQTKTPLLTIHTIRDA
;
A
#
# COMPACT_ATOMS: atom_id res chain seq x y z
N MET A 1 17.27 -4.13 -10.32
CA MET A 1 16.39 -4.30 -11.49
C MET A 1 14.99 -4.53 -10.96
N PRO A 2 13.95 -3.90 -11.54
CA PRO A 2 12.58 -4.13 -11.11
C PRO A 2 12.18 -5.59 -11.36
N SER A 3 11.42 -6.17 -10.43
CA SER A 3 10.84 -7.50 -10.58
C SER A 3 9.50 -7.40 -11.31
N ALA A 4 9.12 -8.45 -12.05
CA ALA A 4 7.76 -8.57 -12.56
C ALA A 4 6.75 -8.59 -11.40
N ILE A 5 5.52 -8.12 -11.64
CA ILE A 5 4.51 -7.96 -10.61
C ILE A 5 3.27 -8.79 -10.94
N GLU A 6 2.87 -9.66 -10.01
CA GLU A 6 1.53 -10.26 -9.96
C GLU A 6 0.61 -9.30 -9.19
N VAL A 7 -0.56 -9.02 -9.74
CA VAL A 7 -1.57 -8.18 -9.09
C VAL A 7 -2.92 -8.88 -9.05
N ARG A 8 -3.51 -8.99 -7.85
CA ARG A 8 -4.83 -9.61 -7.64
C ARG A 8 -5.75 -8.68 -6.87
N LYS A 9 -6.98 -8.58 -7.34
CA LYS A 9 -8.07 -7.92 -6.60
C LYS A 9 -8.96 -8.99 -6.00
N VAL A 10 -9.15 -8.93 -4.68
CA VAL A 10 -9.99 -9.86 -3.92
C VAL A 10 -11.07 -9.12 -3.14
N PRO A 11 -12.28 -9.67 -3.00
CA PRO A 11 -13.28 -9.12 -2.10
C PRO A 11 -12.83 -9.24 -0.64
N ILE A 12 -13.42 -8.40 0.21
CA ILE A 12 -13.34 -8.52 1.67
C ILE A 12 -14.75 -8.84 2.16
N HIS A 13 -14.96 -10.06 2.66
CA HIS A 13 -16.29 -10.59 3.00
C HIS A 13 -16.81 -10.07 4.35
N SER A 14 -15.93 -9.54 5.21
CA SER A 14 -16.28 -8.86 6.46
C SER A 14 -15.14 -7.93 6.91
N VAL A 15 -15.37 -7.03 7.87
CA VAL A 15 -14.37 -6.02 8.31
C VAL A 15 -12.97 -6.56 8.67
N ALA A 16 -12.87 -7.82 9.10
CA ALA A 16 -11.61 -8.48 9.48
C ALA A 16 -11.24 -9.64 8.56
N ASP A 17 -11.85 -9.71 7.38
CA ASP A 17 -11.61 -10.79 6.43
C ASP A 17 -10.36 -10.54 5.58
N ALA A 18 -9.45 -11.51 5.60
CA ALA A 18 -8.30 -11.62 4.71
C ALA A 18 -8.19 -13.04 4.10
N SER A 19 -9.28 -13.81 4.11
CA SER A 19 -9.31 -15.21 3.68
C SER A 19 -8.93 -15.39 2.21
N GLU A 20 -9.31 -14.46 1.34
CA GLU A 20 -8.95 -14.51 -0.08
C GLU A 20 -7.44 -14.27 -0.32
N LEU A 21 -6.77 -13.46 0.52
CA LEU A 21 -5.30 -13.37 0.49
C LEU A 21 -4.68 -14.71 0.92
N ALA A 22 -5.19 -15.32 1.98
CA ALA A 22 -4.71 -16.62 2.44
C ALA A 22 -4.89 -17.69 1.35
N GLN A 23 -6.04 -17.69 0.66
CA GLN A 23 -6.34 -18.60 -0.43
C GLN A 23 -5.40 -18.40 -1.64
N LEU A 24 -5.13 -17.16 -2.05
CA LEU A 24 -4.16 -16.87 -3.12
C LEU A 24 -2.76 -17.41 -2.80
N ILE A 25 -2.36 -17.37 -1.53
CA ILE A 25 -1.08 -17.91 -1.08
C ILE A 25 -1.11 -19.44 -1.04
N ASP A 26 -2.18 -20.04 -0.53
CA ASP A 26 -2.35 -21.50 -0.46
C ASP A 26 -2.41 -22.15 -1.85
N ASP A 27 -3.03 -21.47 -2.82
CA ASP A 27 -3.10 -21.91 -4.22
C ASP A 27 -1.79 -21.65 -5.00
N GLY A 28 -0.78 -21.04 -4.36
CA GLY A 28 0.50 -20.74 -4.98
C GLY A 28 0.44 -19.64 -6.04
N VAL A 29 -0.62 -18.82 -6.06
CA VAL A 29 -0.73 -17.67 -6.98
C VAL A 29 0.29 -16.59 -6.64
N MET A 30 0.59 -16.41 -5.35
CA MET A 30 1.65 -15.52 -4.86
C MET A 30 2.25 -16.03 -3.56
N GLN A 31 3.44 -15.56 -3.20
CA GLN A 31 4.11 -15.91 -1.94
C GLN A 31 3.96 -14.75 -0.95
N ALA A 32 3.76 -15.05 0.33
CA ALA A 32 3.52 -14.05 1.37
C ALA A 32 4.69 -13.06 1.52
N ASP A 33 5.92 -13.57 1.46
CA ASP A 33 7.17 -12.79 1.55
C ASP A 33 7.46 -11.95 0.30
N ARG A 34 6.76 -12.22 -0.80
CA ARG A 34 6.83 -11.45 -2.05
C ARG A 34 5.78 -10.37 -2.17
N VAL A 35 4.84 -10.26 -1.23
CA VAL A 35 3.86 -9.16 -1.19
C VAL A 35 4.56 -7.86 -0.83
N ILE A 36 4.51 -6.88 -1.74
CA ILE A 36 5.23 -5.61 -1.61
C ILE A 36 4.32 -4.40 -1.42
N ALA A 37 3.02 -4.51 -1.70
CA ALA A 37 2.04 -3.47 -1.41
C ALA A 37 0.62 -4.02 -1.39
N ILE A 38 -0.25 -3.39 -0.60
CA ILE A 38 -1.69 -3.65 -0.60
C ILE A 38 -2.45 -2.32 -0.61
N ILE A 39 -3.41 -2.19 -1.52
CA ILE A 39 -4.29 -1.01 -1.61
C ILE A 39 -5.73 -1.50 -1.57
N GLY A 40 -6.54 -0.97 -0.65
CA GLY A 40 -7.90 -1.47 -0.52
C GLY A 40 -8.93 -0.46 -0.05
N LYS A 41 -10.19 -0.91 -0.13
CA LYS A 41 -11.39 -0.22 0.30
C LYS A 41 -11.98 -0.93 1.51
N THR A 42 -12.21 -0.19 2.60
CA THR A 42 -12.84 -0.71 3.82
C THR A 42 -14.20 -0.03 4.06
N GLU A 43 -15.13 -0.76 4.67
CA GLU A 43 -16.55 -0.38 4.76
C GLU A 43 -16.92 0.64 5.85
N GLY A 44 -15.93 1.20 6.56
CA GLY A 44 -16.19 2.27 7.51
C GLY A 44 -16.60 3.57 6.84
N ASN A 45 -16.76 4.64 7.62
CA ASN A 45 -17.27 5.92 7.11
C ASN A 45 -16.24 6.76 6.31
N GLY A 46 -14.98 6.31 6.19
CA GLY A 46 -13.92 7.06 5.50
C GLY A 46 -13.42 8.32 6.23
N GLY A 47 -13.99 8.63 7.39
CA GLY A 47 -13.66 9.81 8.19
C GLY A 47 -12.47 9.61 9.13
N VAL A 48 -12.36 10.53 10.11
CA VAL A 48 -11.29 10.48 11.12
C VAL A 48 -11.41 9.24 12.00
N ASN A 49 -12.63 8.94 12.47
CA ASN A 49 -12.94 7.86 13.40
C ASN A 49 -13.29 6.52 12.72
N ASP A 50 -12.80 6.29 11.50
CA ASP A 50 -12.98 5.02 10.81
C ASP A 50 -11.94 3.99 11.31
N TYR A 51 -12.42 3.04 12.14
CA TYR A 51 -11.64 1.94 12.69
C TYR A 51 -11.60 0.70 11.79
N THR A 52 -12.38 0.63 10.71
CA THR A 52 -12.33 -0.53 9.79
C THR A 52 -10.96 -0.63 9.11
N ARG A 53 -10.30 0.51 8.88
CA ARG A 53 -8.95 0.59 8.32
C ARG A 53 -7.91 -0.15 9.17
N ILE A 54 -7.98 -0.04 10.51
CA ILE A 54 -7.03 -0.72 11.40
C ILE A 54 -7.37 -2.20 11.60
N ILE A 55 -8.66 -2.57 11.48
CA ILE A 55 -9.10 -3.97 11.54
C ILE A 55 -8.60 -4.71 10.29
N ALA A 56 -8.81 -4.14 9.10
CA ALA A 56 -8.31 -4.71 7.85
C ALA A 56 -6.77 -4.77 7.82
N ASP A 57 -6.05 -3.73 8.27
CA ASP A 57 -4.59 -3.73 8.35
C ASP A 57 -4.06 -4.86 9.21
N ARG A 58 -4.67 -5.07 10.38
CA ARG A 58 -4.33 -6.18 11.26
C ARG A 58 -4.56 -7.54 10.57
N ALA A 59 -5.76 -7.76 10.03
CA ALA A 59 -6.13 -9.04 9.41
C ALA A 59 -5.19 -9.43 8.26
N PHE A 60 -4.89 -8.48 7.37
CA PHE A 60 -4.00 -8.73 6.23
C PHE A 60 -2.55 -8.97 6.67
N ARG A 61 -2.04 -8.23 7.67
CA ARG A 61 -0.69 -8.47 8.21
C ARG A 61 -0.58 -9.81 8.92
N GLU A 62 -1.59 -10.19 9.71
CA GLU A 62 -1.64 -11.47 10.38
C GLU A 62 -1.57 -12.62 9.38
N VAL A 63 -2.34 -12.57 8.29
CA VAL A 63 -2.26 -13.58 7.21
C VAL A 63 -0.86 -13.66 6.59
N LEU A 64 -0.21 -12.53 6.28
CA LEU A 64 1.15 -12.56 5.71
C LEU A 64 2.14 -13.29 6.65
N VAL A 65 2.07 -13.00 7.95
CA VAL A 65 2.92 -13.65 8.96
C VAL A 65 2.58 -15.12 9.13
N GLU A 66 1.30 -15.47 9.22
CA GLU A 66 0.82 -16.85 9.35
C GLU A 66 1.22 -17.71 8.14
N LYS A 67 1.30 -17.11 6.95
CA LYS A 67 1.75 -17.74 5.72
C LYS A 67 3.27 -17.72 5.53
N GLY A 68 4.03 -17.32 6.55
CA GLY A 68 5.49 -17.50 6.61
C GLY A 68 6.35 -16.29 6.26
N ALA A 69 5.75 -15.11 6.03
CA ALA A 69 6.54 -13.89 5.86
C ALA A 69 7.15 -13.42 7.19
N ASP A 70 8.35 -12.84 7.13
CA ASP A 70 9.02 -12.27 8.30
C ASP A 70 8.18 -11.13 8.92
N PRO A 71 7.82 -11.20 10.22
CA PRO A 71 7.02 -10.16 10.87
C PRO A 71 7.61 -8.75 10.78
N ASP A 72 8.94 -8.61 10.84
CA ASP A 72 9.57 -7.29 10.76
C ASP A 72 9.51 -6.71 9.34
N ALA A 73 9.71 -7.54 8.32
CA ALA A 73 9.45 -7.18 6.93
C ALA A 73 7.98 -6.82 6.68
N VAL A 74 7.03 -7.61 7.20
CA VAL A 74 5.58 -7.36 7.06
C VAL A 74 5.20 -5.99 7.60
N ARG A 75 5.80 -5.54 8.73
CA ARG A 75 5.56 -4.18 9.28
C ARG A 75 5.93 -3.06 8.32
N GLN A 76 6.90 -3.29 7.43
CA GLN A 76 7.37 -2.31 6.45
C GLN A 76 6.57 -2.33 5.15
N VAL A 77 5.73 -3.35 4.92
CA VAL A 77 4.89 -3.41 3.70
C VAL A 77 3.89 -2.24 3.70
N PRO A 78 3.90 -1.40 2.64
CA PRO A 78 2.93 -0.33 2.49
C PRO A 78 1.53 -0.91 2.25
N ILE A 79 0.65 -0.72 3.24
CA ILE A 79 -0.76 -1.08 3.17
C ILE A 79 -1.61 0.20 3.31
N VAL A 80 -2.41 0.48 2.29
CA VAL A 80 -3.24 1.69 2.20
C VAL A 80 -4.71 1.33 2.13
N TRP A 81 -5.42 1.60 3.23
CA TRP A 81 -6.87 1.44 3.33
C TRP A 81 -7.57 2.79 3.17
N SER A 82 -8.35 2.91 2.09
CA SER A 82 -9.29 4.01 1.90
C SER A 82 -10.67 3.58 2.42
N GLY A 83 -11.07 4.11 3.57
CA GLY A 83 -12.41 3.89 4.12
C GLY A 83 -13.52 4.51 3.27
N GLY A 84 -14.78 4.18 3.56
CA GLY A 84 -15.95 4.68 2.83
C GLY A 84 -16.22 3.85 1.58
N THR A 85 -17.23 2.97 1.65
CA THR A 85 -17.76 2.23 0.51
C THR A 85 -19.22 2.57 0.25
N ASP A 86 -19.52 3.87 0.26
CA ASP A 86 -20.86 4.41 0.03
C ASP A 86 -21.46 3.90 -1.30
N GLY A 87 -22.77 3.65 -1.28
CA GLY A 87 -23.52 3.20 -2.46
C GLY A 87 -23.21 1.75 -2.84
N VAL A 88 -22.55 1.56 -3.98
CA VAL A 88 -22.33 0.24 -4.61
C VAL A 88 -20.88 -0.21 -4.61
N ILE A 89 -20.00 0.54 -3.94
CA ILE A 89 -18.58 0.16 -3.83
C ILE A 89 -18.51 -1.08 -2.95
N SER A 90 -17.90 -2.15 -3.45
CA SER A 90 -17.65 -3.35 -2.65
C SER A 90 -16.28 -3.25 -1.95
N PRO A 91 -16.17 -3.53 -0.64
CA PRO A 91 -14.90 -3.70 0.05
C PRO A 91 -14.00 -4.72 -0.66
N HIS A 92 -12.74 -4.36 -0.86
CA HIS A 92 -11.78 -5.19 -1.57
C HIS A 92 -10.34 -4.78 -1.26
N ALA A 93 -9.42 -5.68 -1.54
CA ALA A 93 -7.98 -5.41 -1.53
C ALA A 93 -7.38 -5.72 -2.90
N THR A 94 -6.47 -4.86 -3.36
CA THR A 94 -5.60 -5.08 -4.50
C THR A 94 -4.20 -5.34 -3.96
N ILE A 95 -3.70 -6.55 -4.18
CA ILE A 95 -2.44 -7.06 -3.63
C ILE A 95 -1.42 -7.10 -4.75
N PHE A 96 -0.24 -6.54 -4.50
CA PHE A 96 0.89 -6.52 -5.43
C PHE A 96 2.01 -7.38 -4.86
N ALA A 97 2.46 -8.36 -5.63
CA ALA A 97 3.56 -9.25 -5.25
C ALA A 97 4.60 -9.34 -6.37
N THR A 98 5.88 -9.43 -6.02
CA THR A 98 6.92 -9.73 -7.01
C THR A 98 6.78 -11.16 -7.51
N THR A 99 7.03 -11.40 -8.79
CA THR A 99 7.03 -12.73 -9.41
C THR A 99 8.26 -12.92 -10.28
N ASP A 100 8.55 -14.18 -10.59
CA ASP A 100 9.60 -14.56 -11.51
C ASP A 100 8.95 -14.79 -12.88
N ALA A 101 9.02 -13.77 -13.74
CA ALA A 101 8.57 -13.85 -15.12
C ALA A 101 9.71 -13.46 -16.05
N GLU A 102 9.75 -14.07 -17.23
CA GLU A 102 10.74 -13.74 -18.24
C GLU A 102 10.58 -12.29 -18.70
N PRO A 103 11.67 -11.51 -18.76
CA PRO A 103 11.63 -10.14 -19.27
C PRO A 103 11.14 -10.09 -20.72
N THR A 104 10.47 -8.99 -21.06
CA THR A 104 10.04 -8.66 -22.42
C THR A 104 10.31 -7.17 -22.68
N ASP A 105 10.48 -6.80 -23.94
CA ASP A 105 10.65 -5.41 -24.36
C ASP A 105 9.33 -4.60 -24.32
N GLU A 106 8.19 -5.27 -24.16
CA GLU A 106 6.91 -4.59 -24.00
C GLU A 106 6.78 -3.96 -22.60
N PRO A 107 6.16 -2.76 -22.46
CA PRO A 107 5.86 -2.20 -21.16
C PRO A 107 5.05 -3.17 -20.29
N ARG A 108 5.48 -3.34 -19.04
CA ARG A 108 4.82 -4.14 -18.01
C ARG A 108 4.75 -3.37 -16.71
N LEU A 109 3.83 -3.77 -15.84
CA LEU A 109 3.64 -3.14 -14.54
C LEU A 109 4.88 -3.37 -13.66
N THR A 110 5.35 -2.29 -13.05
CA THR A 110 6.41 -2.27 -12.03
C THR A 110 5.92 -1.47 -10.84
N VAL A 111 6.48 -1.73 -9.66
CA VAL A 111 6.13 -1.03 -8.42
C VAL A 111 7.40 -0.60 -7.73
N GLY A 112 7.45 0.67 -7.33
CA GLY A 112 8.49 1.24 -6.49
C GLY A 112 7.87 1.99 -5.34
N PHE A 113 8.51 1.93 -4.17
CA PHE A 113 8.04 2.62 -2.97
C PHE A 113 9.21 3.30 -2.25
N ALA A 114 8.89 4.40 -1.58
CA ALA A 114 9.83 5.19 -0.80
C ALA A 114 9.12 5.82 0.40
N MET A 115 9.88 6.03 1.46
CA MET A 115 9.47 6.88 2.57
C MET A 115 10.12 8.24 2.37
N SER A 116 9.35 9.32 2.55
CA SER A 116 9.93 10.66 2.59
C SER A 116 10.75 10.85 3.87
N GLU A 117 11.49 11.96 3.91
CA GLU A 117 11.89 12.52 5.21
C GLU A 117 10.65 12.73 6.10
N ARG A 118 10.88 12.77 7.43
CA ARG A 118 9.82 13.03 8.39
C ARG A 118 9.11 14.34 8.06
N LEU A 119 7.80 14.28 7.89
CA LEU A 119 6.92 15.45 7.82
C LEU A 119 6.61 15.91 9.24
N ALA A 120 7.16 17.05 9.64
CA ALA A 120 6.84 17.70 10.89
C ALA A 120 5.41 18.26 10.86
N PRO A 121 4.75 18.48 12.01
CA PRO A 121 3.40 19.04 12.03
C PRO A 121 3.29 20.37 11.27
N GLU A 122 4.29 21.23 11.39
CA GLU A 122 4.41 22.51 10.71
C GLU A 122 4.76 22.41 9.21
N ASP A 123 5.06 21.21 8.70
CA ASP A 123 5.23 20.98 7.25
C ASP A 123 3.89 20.70 6.57
N ILE A 124 2.90 20.17 7.32
CA ILE A 124 1.65 19.65 6.76
C ILE A 124 0.88 20.75 6.04
N GLY A 125 0.61 20.54 4.75
CA GLY A 125 -0.09 21.52 3.90
C GLY A 125 0.76 22.71 3.45
N ARG A 126 2.08 22.66 3.63
CA ARG A 126 3.03 23.75 3.26
C ARG A 126 4.09 23.27 2.27
N THR A 127 4.91 24.21 1.78
CA THR A 127 5.95 23.95 0.76
C THR A 127 6.98 22.91 1.19
N ALA A 128 7.29 22.81 2.48
CA ALA A 128 8.18 21.77 3.02
C ALA A 128 7.64 20.34 2.78
N MET A 129 6.32 20.13 2.92
CA MET A 129 5.70 18.86 2.56
C MET A 129 5.78 18.60 1.06
N ILE A 130 5.59 19.62 0.22
CA ILE A 130 5.69 19.50 -1.24
C ILE A 130 7.08 18.98 -1.64
N THR A 131 8.15 19.60 -1.13
CA THR A 131 9.52 19.22 -1.49
C THR A 131 9.88 17.82 -1.00
N LYS A 132 9.57 17.50 0.27
CA LYS A 132 9.85 16.17 0.85
C LYS A 132 9.09 15.04 0.14
N VAL A 133 7.84 15.28 -0.26
CA VAL A 133 7.05 14.32 -1.03
C VAL A 133 7.61 14.19 -2.45
N ALA A 134 7.94 15.30 -3.12
CA ALA A 134 8.49 15.28 -4.47
C ALA A 134 9.80 14.47 -4.53
N ASP A 135 10.66 14.57 -3.53
CA ASP A 135 11.90 13.80 -3.48
C ASP A 135 11.64 12.30 -3.23
N ALA A 136 10.70 11.96 -2.36
CA ALA A 136 10.29 10.56 -2.17
C ALA A 136 9.69 9.95 -3.44
N VAL A 137 8.91 10.72 -4.21
CA VAL A 137 8.33 10.27 -5.48
C VAL A 137 9.42 9.96 -6.51
N LYS A 138 10.46 10.81 -6.62
CA LYS A 138 11.61 10.53 -7.50
C LYS A 138 12.32 9.23 -7.10
N VAL A 139 12.53 9.01 -5.80
CA VAL A 139 13.13 7.77 -5.29
C VAL A 139 12.25 6.56 -5.58
N ALA A 140 10.93 6.67 -5.42
CA ALA A 140 10.00 5.59 -5.75
C ALA A 140 10.02 5.27 -7.26
N MET A 141 10.08 6.30 -8.11
CA MET A 141 10.20 6.15 -9.57
C MET A 141 11.51 5.46 -9.97
N GLU A 142 12.64 5.86 -9.38
CA GLU A 142 13.93 5.19 -9.58
C GLU A 142 13.89 3.72 -9.15
N ARG A 143 13.31 3.42 -7.98
CA ARG A 143 13.17 2.04 -7.47
C ARG A 143 12.25 1.18 -8.33
N ALA A 144 11.24 1.78 -8.97
CA ALA A 144 10.42 1.14 -9.99
C ALA A 144 11.19 0.89 -11.30
N GLY A 145 12.38 1.46 -11.48
CA GLY A 145 13.14 1.38 -12.73
C GLY A 145 12.59 2.30 -13.83
N ILE A 146 11.80 3.31 -13.47
CA ILE A 146 11.19 4.27 -14.40
C ILE A 146 12.07 5.51 -14.47
N THR A 147 12.37 5.98 -15.69
CA THR A 147 13.15 7.20 -15.92
C THR A 147 12.36 8.30 -16.63
N ASP A 148 11.37 7.92 -17.46
CA ASP A 148 10.42 8.85 -18.07
C ASP A 148 9.16 8.97 -17.17
N PRO A 149 8.84 10.16 -16.64
CA PRO A 149 7.60 10.38 -15.91
C PRO A 149 6.32 10.05 -16.72
N GLY A 150 6.40 10.01 -18.05
CA GLY A 150 5.31 9.58 -18.93
C GLY A 150 4.85 8.14 -18.69
N ASP A 151 5.72 7.29 -18.14
CA ASP A 151 5.41 5.90 -17.79
C ASP A 151 4.87 5.74 -16.35
N VAL A 152 4.76 6.84 -15.60
CA VAL A 152 4.15 6.84 -14.26
C VAL A 152 2.64 7.07 -14.36
N HIS A 153 1.87 6.00 -14.18
CA HIS A 153 0.41 6.06 -14.35
C HIS A 153 -0.38 6.18 -13.03
N TYR A 154 0.23 5.89 -11.89
CA TYR A 154 -0.45 5.95 -10.59
C TYR A 154 0.54 6.08 -9.43
N VAL A 155 0.29 7.04 -8.52
CA VAL A 155 1.07 7.26 -7.30
C VAL A 155 0.14 7.28 -6.10
N GLN A 156 0.01 6.14 -5.42
CA GLN A 156 -0.70 6.07 -4.13
C GLN A 156 0.20 6.56 -3.00
N THR A 157 -0.33 7.41 -2.12
CA THR A 157 0.39 7.92 -0.95
C THR A 157 -0.41 7.78 0.33
N LYS A 158 0.27 7.87 1.47
CA LYS A 158 -0.34 7.99 2.80
C LYS A 158 0.51 8.96 3.61
N THR A 159 -0.10 10.02 4.11
CA THR A 159 0.60 11.11 4.81
C THR A 159 0.00 11.32 6.21
N PRO A 160 0.75 11.92 7.14
CA PRO A 160 0.24 12.19 8.49
C PRO A 160 -0.94 13.18 8.48
N LEU A 161 -1.77 13.08 9.50
CA LEU A 161 -2.77 14.09 9.86
C LEU A 161 -2.25 14.98 11.00
N LEU A 162 -2.87 16.14 11.19
CA LEU A 162 -2.72 16.93 12.40
C LEU A 162 -3.66 16.41 13.49
N THR A 163 -3.08 16.10 14.65
CA THR A 163 -3.78 15.66 15.86
C THR A 163 -3.64 16.73 16.94
N ILE A 164 -4.42 16.63 18.02
CA ILE A 164 -4.26 17.50 19.21
C ILE A 164 -2.81 17.48 19.71
N HIS A 165 -2.14 16.32 19.67
CA HIS A 165 -0.76 16.18 20.13
C HIS A 165 0.23 16.92 19.21
N THR A 166 0.15 16.69 17.90
CA THR A 166 1.08 17.28 16.93
C THR A 166 0.86 18.78 16.76
N ILE A 167 -0.37 19.27 16.96
CA ILE A 167 -0.66 20.71 16.97
C ILE A 167 -0.03 21.39 18.19
N ARG A 168 0.04 20.71 19.33
CA ARG A 168 0.67 21.25 20.55
C ARG A 168 2.19 21.18 20.53
N ASP A 169 2.74 20.27 19.74
CA ASP A 169 4.19 20.08 19.56
C ASP A 169 4.85 21.21 18.73
N ALA A 170 4.12 21.72 17.72
CA ALA A 170 4.55 22.82 16.85
C ALA A 170 4.32 24.21 17.47
#